data_AF-A0A434I9V8-F1
#
_entry.id   AF-A0A434I9V8-F1
#
_cell.length_a   1.000
_cell.length_b   1.000
_cell.length_c   1.000
_cell.angle_alpha   90.00
_cell.angle_beta   90.00
_cell.angle_gamma   90.00
#
_symmetry.space_group_name_H-M   'P 1'
#
loop_
_entity.id
_entity.type
_entity.pdbx_description
1 polymer ?
#
loop_
_entity_poly.entity_id
_entity_poly.type
_entity_poly.pdbx_seq_one_letter_code
_entity_poly.pdbx_strand_id
1 'polypeptide(L)'
;YGHFAQMDGTFHDLIALGSGNLLIQETLARLHTHVHLFRLHFHSRATTDANQEHSRILEAIRVRDANAAENAMRTHIQESRTRFLAFFE
;
A
#
# COMPACT_ATOMS: atom_id res chain seq x y z
N TYR A 1 16.42 1.21 -1.45
CA TYR A 1 15.23 1.18 -0.58
C TYR A 1 14.40 2.46 -0.67
N GLY A 2 14.97 3.66 -0.46
CA GLY A 2 14.23 4.93 -0.56
C GLY A 2 13.41 5.10 -1.84
N HIS A 3 13.93 4.64 -2.98
CA HIS A 3 13.19 4.63 -4.26
C HIS A 3 11.92 3.76 -4.21
N PHE A 4 11.98 2.57 -3.63
CA PHE A 4 10.79 1.71 -3.47
C PHE A 4 9.77 2.37 -2.55
N ALA A 5 10.20 2.92 -1.40
CA ALA A 5 9.31 3.61 -0.48
C ALA A 5 8.61 4.81 -1.14
N GLN A 6 9.33 5.56 -1.98
CA GLN A 6 8.76 6.66 -2.76
C GLN A 6 7.75 6.16 -3.79
N MET A 7 8.08 5.13 -4.56
CA MET A 7 7.17 4.54 -5.55
C MET A 7 5.91 3.95 -4.92
N ASP A 8 6.04 3.30 -3.77
CA ASP A 8 4.92 2.79 -2.98
C ASP A 8 4.02 3.94 -2.49
N GLY A 9 4.62 5.03 -2.02
CA GLY A 9 3.95 6.30 -1.73
C GLY A 9 3.07 6.76 -2.88
N THR A 10 3.69 6.93 -4.05
CA THR A 10 3.03 7.35 -5.28
C THR A 10 1.93 6.38 -5.73
N PHE A 11 2.13 5.07 -5.58
CA PHE A 11 1.14 4.06 -5.97
C PHE A 11 -0.19 4.27 -5.25
N HIS A 12 -0.16 4.43 -3.92
CA HIS A 12 -1.36 4.62 -3.13
C HIS A 12 -2.01 6.00 -3.37
N ASP A 13 -1.22 7.06 -3.54
CA ASP A 13 -1.74 8.39 -3.85
C ASP A 13 -2.48 8.40 -5.18
N LEU A 14 -1.96 7.71 -6.21
CA LEU A 14 -2.64 7.58 -7.51
C LEU A 14 -3.97 6.83 -7.40
N ILE A 15 -4.06 5.78 -6.58
CA ILE A 15 -5.33 5.06 -6.34
C ILE A 15 -6.33 5.99 -5.64
N ALA A 16 -5.87 6.73 -4.62
CA ALA A 16 -6.71 7.67 -3.88
C ALA A 16 -7.22 8.80 -4.78
N LEU A 17 -6.35 9.38 -5.61
CA LEU A 17 -6.71 10.37 -6.62
C LEU A 17 -7.76 9.82 -7.61
N GLY A 18 -7.62 8.55 -8.01
CA GLY A 18 -8.57 7.85 -8.87
C GLY A 18 -9.98 7.73 -8.30
N SER A 19 -10.17 7.88 -6.98
CA SER A 19 -11.50 7.90 -6.35
C SER A 19 -12.30 9.19 -6.63
N GLY A 20 -11.64 10.27 -7.08
CA GLY A 20 -12.25 11.58 -7.26
C GLY A 20 -12.62 12.30 -5.96
N ASN A 21 -12.26 11.75 -4.80
CA ASN A 21 -12.56 12.33 -3.50
C ASN A 21 -11.32 12.96 -2.87
N LEU A 22 -11.21 14.28 -3.00
CA LEU A 22 -10.07 15.06 -2.48
C LEU A 22 -9.88 14.91 -0.97
N LEU A 23 -10.96 14.81 -0.19
CA LEU A 23 -10.86 14.61 1.25
C LEU A 23 -10.22 13.26 1.60
N ILE A 24 -10.59 12.21 0.88
CA ILE A 24 -9.99 10.87 1.04
C ILE A 24 -8.51 10.93 0.64
N GLN A 25 -8.18 11.56 -0.48
CA GLN A 25 -6.79 11.71 -0.93
C GLN A 25 -5.94 12.42 0.12
N GLU A 26 -6.36 13.59 0.61
CA GLU A 26 -5.62 14.34 1.63
C GLU A 26 -5.48 13.56 2.94
N THR A 27 -6.56 12.90 3.37
CA THR A 27 -6.56 12.11 4.60
C THR A 27 -5.58 10.94 4.49
N LEU A 28 -5.61 10.23 3.35
CA LEU A 28 -4.69 9.13 3.09
C LEU A 28 -3.24 9.62 2.99
N ALA A 29 -2.96 10.75 2.32
CA ALA A 29 -1.62 11.30 2.21
C ALA A 29 -1.02 11.66 3.58
N ARG A 30 -1.83 12.23 4.49
CA ARG A 30 -1.41 12.54 5.88
C ARG A 30 -1.19 11.27 6.70
N LEU A 31 -2.04 10.26 6.54
CA LEU A 31 -1.91 8.98 7.22
C LEU A 31 -0.71 8.17 6.69
N HIS A 32 -0.42 8.27 5.38
CA HIS A 32 0.64 7.56 4.66
C HIS A 32 2.01 7.73 5.31
N THR A 33 2.35 8.97 5.67
CA THR A 33 3.63 9.30 6.31
C THR A 33 3.81 8.54 7.62
N HIS A 34 2.74 8.26 8.37
CA HIS A 34 2.83 7.58 9.66
C HIS A 34 2.69 6.07 9.57
N VAL A 35 1.81 5.58 8.70
CA VAL A 35 1.62 4.14 8.52
C VAL A 35 2.89 3.52 7.96
N HIS A 36 3.62 4.20 7.07
CA HIS A 36 4.70 3.55 6.31
C HIS A 36 6.10 3.66 6.89
N LEU A 37 6.25 4.32 8.04
CA LEU A 37 7.52 4.39 8.78
C LEU A 37 8.05 3.00 9.14
N PHE A 38 7.17 1.99 9.28
CA PHE A 38 7.60 0.63 9.53
C PHE A 38 8.53 0.06 8.47
N ARG A 39 8.42 0.56 7.23
CA ARG A 39 9.19 0.01 6.12
C ARG A 39 10.63 0.48 6.11
N LEU A 40 10.97 1.50 6.93
CA LEU A 40 12.36 1.87 7.22
C LEU A 40 13.15 0.70 7.82
N HIS A 41 12.47 -0.26 8.47
CA HIS A 41 13.06 -1.52 8.92
C HIS A 41 13.06 -2.53 7.76
N PHE A 42 14.26 -2.77 7.23
CA PHE A 42 14.48 -3.39 5.92
C PHE A 42 14.41 -4.93 5.94
N HIS A 43 13.69 -5.50 4.98
CA HIS A 43 13.86 -6.89 4.55
C HIS A 43 13.53 -7.04 3.06
N SER A 44 14.42 -7.62 2.24
CA SER A 44 14.24 -7.77 0.79
C SER A 44 12.99 -8.58 0.39
N ARG A 45 12.55 -9.51 1.24
CA ARG A 45 11.30 -10.24 1.06
C ARG A 45 10.08 -9.32 1.10
N ALA A 46 10.05 -8.35 2.01
CA ALA A 46 8.92 -7.43 2.15
C ALA A 46 8.65 -6.61 0.89
N THR A 47 9.70 -6.20 0.17
CA THR A 47 9.56 -5.53 -1.14
C THR A 47 8.97 -6.46 -2.20
N THR A 48 9.40 -7.72 -2.23
CA THR A 48 8.87 -8.71 -3.18
C THR A 48 7.40 -9.00 -2.92
N ASP A 49 7.04 -9.23 -1.66
CA ASP A 49 5.67 -9.51 -1.23
C ASP A 49 4.74 -8.33 -1.54
N ALA A 50 5.17 -7.10 -1.21
CA ALA A 50 4.41 -5.88 -1.51
C ALA A 50 4.19 -5.70 -3.03
N ASN A 51 5.17 -6.00 -3.87
CA ASN A 51 4.99 -5.92 -5.33
C ASN A 51 3.99 -6.95 -5.87
N GLN A 52 3.95 -8.15 -5.28
CA GLN A 52 2.95 -9.17 -5.62
C GLN A 52 1.54 -8.75 -5.16
N GLU A 53 1.44 -8.14 -3.97
CA GLU A 53 0.21 -7.54 -3.46
C GLU A 53 -0.28 -6.39 -4.36
N HIS A 54 0.60 -5.46 -4.76
CA HIS A 54 0.27 -4.37 -5.68
C HIS A 54 -0.22 -4.88 -7.04
N SER A 55 0.39 -5.95 -7.56
CA SER A 55 -0.03 -6.55 -8.83
C SER A 55 -1.48 -7.05 -8.78
N ARG A 56 -1.90 -7.62 -7.65
CA ARG A 56 -3.29 -8.05 -7.43
C ARG A 56 -4.26 -6.87 -7.35
N ILE A 57 -3.87 -5.80 -6.66
CA ILE A 57 -4.66 -4.55 -6.59
C ILE A 57 -4.83 -3.96 -8.00
N LEU A 58 -3.75 -3.85 -8.77
CA LEU A 58 -3.78 -3.32 -10.14
C LEU A 58 -4.66 -4.14 -11.06
N GLU A 59 -4.61 -5.47 -10.96
CA GLU A 59 -5.45 -6.34 -11.78
C GLU A 59 -6.94 -6.14 -11.47
N ALA A 60 -7.31 -6.09 -10.19
CA ALA A 60 -8.68 -5.82 -9.78
C ALA A 60 -9.19 -4.45 -10.27
N ILE A 61 -8.35 -3.41 -10.19
CA ILE A 61 -8.67 -2.08 -10.73
C ILE A 61 -8.81 -2.13 -12.26
N ARG A 62 -7.94 -2.86 -12.96
CA ARG A 62 -7.94 -2.97 -14.42
C ARG A 62 -9.23 -3.59 -14.97
N VAL A 63 -9.74 -4.61 -14.29
CA VAL A 63 -11.02 -5.25 -14.64
C VAL A 63 -12.24 -4.52 -14.04
N ARG A 64 -12.02 -3.39 -13.36
CA ARG A 64 -13.05 -2.57 -12.70
C ARG A 64 -13.86 -3.31 -11.63
N ASP A 65 -13.24 -4.26 -10.95
CA ASP A 65 -13.85 -4.96 -9.82
C ASP A 65 -13.53 -4.22 -8.52
N ALA A 66 -14.48 -3.39 -8.08
CA ALA A 66 -14.33 -2.57 -6.88
C ALA A 66 -14.17 -3.41 -5.60
N ASN A 67 -14.90 -4.53 -5.49
CA ASN A 67 -14.85 -5.38 -4.31
C ASN A 67 -13.51 -6.13 -4.24
N ALA A 68 -13.03 -6.64 -5.38
CA ALA A 68 -11.72 -7.28 -5.45
C ALA A 68 -10.59 -6.29 -5.14
N ALA A 69 -10.69 -5.04 -5.62
CA ALA A 69 -9.69 -4.01 -5.37
C ALA A 69 -9.64 -3.61 -3.89
N GLU A 70 -10.81 -3.45 -3.26
CA GLU A 70 -10.93 -3.15 -1.83
C GLU A 70 -10.36 -4.29 -0.97
N ASN A 71 -10.74 -5.54 -1.27
CA ASN A 71 -10.24 -6.70 -0.54
C ASN A 71 -8.72 -6.87 -0.72
N ALA A 72 -8.19 -6.70 -1.94
CA ALA A 72 -6.75 -6.79 -2.20
C ALA A 72 -5.96 -5.72 -1.44
N MET A 73 -6.46 -4.48 -1.39
CA MET A 73 -5.84 -3.38 -0.63
C MET A 73 -5.88 -3.66 0.88
N ARG A 74 -7.01 -4.18 1.39
CA ARG A 74 -7.15 -4.56 2.79
C ARG A 74 -6.14 -5.64 3.19
N THR A 75 -6.00 -6.69 2.38
CA THR A 75 -5.00 -7.73 2.61
C THR A 75 -3.58 -7.16 2.58
N HIS A 76 -3.24 -6.31 1.61
CA HIS A 76 -1.92 -5.66 1.53
C HIS A 76 -1.55 -4.89 2.81
N ILE A 77 -2.50 -4.12 3.37
CA ILE A 77 -2.29 -3.35 4.59
C ILE A 77 -2.11 -4.29 5.80
N GLN A 78 -2.92 -5.34 5.90
CA GLN A 78 -2.84 -6.33 6.98
C GLN A 78 -1.51 -7.09 6.96
N GLU A 79 -1.07 -7.58 5.80
CA GLU A 79 0.21 -8.27 5.64
C GLU A 79 1.38 -7.33 5.96
N SER A 80 1.30 -6.08 5.52
CA SER A 80 2.30 -5.07 5.84
C SER A 80 2.40 -4.79 7.34
N ARG A 81 1.25 -4.76 8.04
CA ARG A 81 1.21 -4.67 9.52
C ARG A 81 1.82 -5.89 10.18
N THR A 82 1.48 -7.10 9.73
CA THR A 82 2.03 -8.35 10.28
C THR A 82 3.56 -8.39 10.15
N ARG A 83 4.07 -8.06 8.95
CA ARG A 83 5.52 -7.94 8.71
C ARG A 83 6.19 -6.93 9.64
N PHE A 84 5.52 -5.80 9.94
CA PHE A 84 6.07 -4.82 10.86
C PHE A 84 6.14 -5.31 12.30
N LEU A 85 5.05 -5.90 12.79
CA LEU A 85 4.99 -6.35 14.19
C LEU A 85 6.01 -7.45 14.50
N ALA A 86 6.33 -8.29 13.52
CA ALA A 86 7.36 -9.31 13.64
C ALA A 86 8.78 -8.75 13.92
N PHE A 87 9.00 -7.44 13.81
CA PHE A 87 10.28 -6.81 14.21
C PHE A 87 10.36 -6.40 15.68
N PHE A 88 9.24 -6.45 16.42
CA PHE A 88 9.19 -6.12 17.85
C PHE A 88 9.01 -7.35 18.76
N GLU A 89 9.02 -8.55 18.18
CA GLU A 89 9.08 -9.84 18.87
C GLU A 89 10.49 -10.42 18.79
#